data_AF-A0A969ELZ7-F1
#
_entry.id   AF-A0A969ELZ7-F1
#
_cell.length_a   1.000
_cell.length_b   1.000
_cell.length_c   1.000
_cell.angle_alpha   90.00
_cell.angle_beta   90.00
_cell.angle_gamma   90.00
#
_symmetry.space_group_name_H-M   'P 1'
#
loop_
_entity.id
_entity.type
_entity.pdbx_description
1 polymer ?
#
loop_
_entity_poly.entity_id
_entity_poly.type
_entity_poly.pdbx_seq_one_letter_code
_entity_poly.pdbx_strand_id
1 'polypeptide(L)' 'KINDVLATLSPREARILKLRFGLENGRCYTLEEIGQKFGLTRERIRQIEGKALRRLRHPRRSRRLQEYL' A
#
# COMPACT_ATOMS: atom_id res chain seq x y z
N LYS A 1 6.55 5.32 8.42
CA LYS A 1 6.41 5.71 6.99
C LYS A 1 5.43 4.83 6.21
N ILE A 2 5.65 3.52 6.01
CA ILE A 2 4.68 2.66 5.28
C ILE A 2 3.43 2.35 6.10
N ASN A 3 3.59 2.07 7.40
CA ASN A 3 2.49 1.78 8.33
C ASN A 3 1.51 2.96 8.46
N ASP A 4 2.00 4.20 8.44
CA ASP A 4 1.16 5.41 8.49
C ASP A 4 0.29 5.52 7.24
N VAL A 5 0.82 5.15 6.07
CA VAL A 5 0.04 5.16 4.82
C VAL A 5 -0.97 4.02 4.82
N LEU A 6 -0.60 2.83 5.28
CA LEU A 6 -1.51 1.70 5.47
C LEU A 6 -2.67 2.05 6.42
N ALA A 7 -2.42 2.83 7.48
CA ALA A 7 -3.44 3.31 8.40
C ALA A 7 -4.44 4.29 7.76
N THR A 8 -4.06 4.97 6.67
CA THR A 8 -4.95 5.90 5.93
C THR A 8 -5.71 5.25 4.78
N LEU A 9 -5.49 3.96 4.54
CA LEU A 9 -6.12 3.20 3.46
C LEU A 9 -7.24 2.34 4.02
N SER A 10 -8.19 1.96 3.16
CA SER A 10 -9.24 1.03 3.57
C SER A 10 -8.60 -0.31 3.96
N PRO A 11 -9.18 -1.09 4.91
CA PRO A 11 -8.62 -2.37 5.35
C PRO A 11 -8.28 -3.33 4.20
N ARG A 12 -9.09 -3.32 3.13
CA ARG A 12 -8.86 -4.09 1.90
C ARG A 12 -7.65 -3.60 1.11
N GLU A 13 -7.49 -2.29 0.91
CA GLU A 13 -6.33 -1.68 0.22
C GLU A 13 -5.04 -1.91 1.02
N ALA A 14 -5.10 -1.76 2.34
CA ALA A 14 -3.96 -2.01 3.22
C ALA A 14 -3.50 -3.46 3.15
N ARG A 15 -4.43 -4.42 3.14
CA ARG A 15 -4.12 -5.86 3.04
C ARG A 15 -3.54 -6.24 1.67
N ILE A 16 -4.04 -5.64 0.59
CA ILE A 16 -3.45 -5.75 -0.76
C ILE A 16 -1.97 -5.31 -0.75
N LEU A 17 -1.66 -4.17 -0.14
CA LEU A 17 -0.29 -3.66 -0.07
C LEU A 17 0.59 -4.48 0.87
N LYS A 18 0.05 -4.97 1.99
CA LYS A 18 0.79 -5.86 2.90
C LYS A 18 1.24 -7.13 2.18
N LEU A 19 0.37 -7.74 1.37
CA LEU A 19 0.73 -8.88 0.54
C LEU A 19 1.71 -8.50 -0.57
N ARG A 20 1.55 -7.34 -1.20
CA ARG A 20 2.46 -6.86 -2.25
C ARG A 20 3.90 -6.71 -1.75
N PHE A 21 4.07 -6.16 -0.55
CA PHE A 21 5.38 -5.89 0.06
C PHE A 21 5.84 -6.99 1.03
N GLY A 22 5.13 -8.12 1.12
CA GLY A 22 5.49 -9.22 2.04
C GLY A 22 5.41 -8.86 3.53
N LEU A 23 4.64 -7.84 3.90
CA LEU A 23 4.48 -7.38 5.28
C LEU A 23 3.55 -8.26 6.12
N GLU A 24 2.84 -9.21 5.50
CA GLU A 24 1.95 -10.14 6.21
C GLU A 24 2.65 -11.48 6.54
N ASN A 25 3.41 -12.03 5.60
CA ASN A 25 3.97 -13.37 5.69
C ASN A 25 5.41 -13.48 5.14
N GLY A 26 6.08 -12.35 4.91
CA GLY A 26 7.43 -12.31 4.34
C GLY A 26 7.51 -12.59 2.84
N ARG A 27 6.39 -12.95 2.18
CA ARG A 27 6.35 -13.27 0.76
C ARG A 27 5.69 -12.14 -0.04
N CYS A 28 6.43 -11.61 -1.01
CA CYS A 28 5.89 -10.65 -1.97
C CYS A 28 5.02 -11.37 -3.00
N TYR A 29 3.79 -10.90 -3.18
CA TYR A 29 2.90 -11.39 -4.23
C TYR A 29 2.92 -10.47 -5.46
N THR A 30 2.74 -11.05 -6.64
CA THR A 30 2.58 -10.32 -7.90
C THR A 30 1.22 -9.64 -7.99
N LEU A 31 1.09 -8.64 -8.87
CA LEU A 31 -0.17 -7.94 -9.11
C LEU A 31 -1.26 -8.90 -9.61
N GLU A 32 -0.89 -9.92 -10.39
CA GLU A 32 -1.81 -10.97 -10.87
C GLU A 32 -2.26 -11.89 -9.75
N GLU A 33 -1.35 -12.41 -8.92
CA GLU A 33 -1.71 -13.28 -7.78
C GLU A 33 -2.63 -12.55 -6.79
N ILE A 34 -2.33 -11.28 -6.50
CA ILE A 34 -3.19 -10.46 -5.64
C ILE A 34 -4.52 -10.20 -6.33
N GLY A 35 -4.51 -9.90 -7.64
CA GLY A 35 -5.73 -9.72 -8.42
C GLY A 35 -6.67 -10.92 -8.31
N GLN A 36 -6.15 -12.12 -8.54
CA GLN A 36 -6.90 -13.37 -8.40
C GLN A 36 -7.43 -13.57 -6.98
N LYS A 37 -6.60 -13.35 -5.95
CA LYS A 37 -6.99 -13.55 -4.54
C LYS A 37 -8.08 -12.59 -4.06
N PHE A 38 -8.15 -11.38 -4.62
CA PHE A 38 -9.11 -10.34 -4.22
C PHE A 38 -10.26 -10.15 -5.23
N GLY A 39 -10.32 -10.94 -6.30
CA GLY A 39 -11.31 -10.79 -7.38
C GLY A 39 -11.18 -9.44 -8.10
N LEU A 40 -9.96 -8.94 -8.27
CA LEU A 40 -9.66 -7.66 -8.89
C LEU A 40 -8.77 -7.86 -10.12
N THR A 41 -8.88 -6.95 -11.08
CA THR A 41 -7.97 -6.93 -12.22
C THR A 41 -6.58 -6.48 -11.80
N ARG A 42 -5.56 -6.93 -12.53
CA ARG A 42 -4.17 -6.49 -12.36
C ARG A 42 -4.03 -4.97 -12.32
N GLU A 43 -4.73 -4.28 -13.23
CA GLU A 43 -4.69 -2.82 -13.32
C GLU A 43 -5.28 -2.15 -12.07
N ARG A 44 -6.31 -2.76 -11.46
CA ARG A 44 -6.86 -2.23 -10.20
C ARG A 44 -5.84 -2.31 -9.07
N ILE A 45 -5.06 -3.40 -8.97
CA ILE A 45 -4.00 -3.51 -7.97
C ILE A 45 -2.89 -2.46 -8.23
N ARG A 46 -2.49 -2.27 -9.49
CA ARG A 46 -1.53 -1.22 -9.90
C ARG A 46 -2.01 0.19 -9.50
N GLN A 47 -3.29 0.50 -9.70
CA GLN A 47 -3.86 1.79 -9.28
C GLN A 47 -3.78 2.01 -7.76
N ILE A 48 -4.07 0.96 -6.97
CA ILE A 48 -3.99 1.01 -5.51
C ILE A 48 -2.54 1.26 -5.06
N GLU A 49 -1.57 0.57 -5.67
CA GLU A 49 -0.14 0.76 -5.43
C GLU A 49 0.30 2.19 -5.75
N GLY A 50 -0.08 2.71 -6.93
CA GLY A 50 0.21 4.09 -7.33
C GLY A 50 -0.39 5.14 -6.38
N LYS A 51 -1.63 4.93 -5.93
CA LYS A 51 -2.30 5.80 -4.94
C LYS A 51 -1.56 5.81 -3.60
N ALA A 52 -1.07 4.66 -3.14
CA ALA A 52 -0.30 4.55 -1.90
C ALA A 52 1.08 5.23 -2.02
N LEU A 53 1.80 5.00 -3.13
CA LEU A 53 3.09 5.65 -3.41
C LEU A 53 2.96 7.18 -3.52
N ARG A 54 1.89 7.67 -4.16
CA ARG A 54 1.60 9.10 -4.23
C ARG A 54 1.36 9.71 -2.85
N ARG A 55 0.70 8.97 -1.95
CA ARG A 55 0.50 9.39 -0.55
C ARG A 55 1.81 9.39 0.25
N LEU A 56 2.70 8.44 0.02
CA LEU A 56 4.04 8.38 0.65
C LEU A 56 4.94 9.56 0.24
N ARG A 57 4.86 10.01 -1.03
CA ARG A 57 5.68 11.11 -1.57
C ARG A 57 5.13 12.51 -1.27
N HIS A 58 3.99 12.65 -0.58
CA HIS A 58 3.36 13.95 -0.41
C HIS A 58 4.05 14.81 0.67
N PRO A 59 4.67 15.95 0.30
CA PRO A 59 5.53 16.73 1.20
C PRO A 59 4.80 17.30 2.43
N ARG A 60 3.50 17.62 2.33
CA ARG A 60 2.71 18.07 3.51
C ARG A 60 2.51 17.00 4.59
N ARG A 61 2.66 15.70 4.26
CA ARG A 61 2.59 14.59 5.24
C ARG A 61 3.96 14.09 5.66
N SER A 62 5.01 14.29 4.86
CA SER A 62 6.39 14.06 5.31
C SER A 62 6.82 15.07 6.38
N ARG A 63 6.27 16.30 6.36
CA ARG A 63 6.56 17.35 7.35
C ARG A 63 6.05 17.04 8.77
N ARG A 64 4.84 16.45 8.90
CA ARG A 64 4.27 16.02 10.20
C ARG A 64 5.08 14.92 10.91
N LEU A 65 5.99 14.25 10.19
CA LEU A 65 6.90 13.23 10.74
C LEU A 65 8.29 13.79 11.08
N GLN A 66 8.63 14.99 10.60
CA GLN A 66 9.84 15.72 11.01
C GLN A 66 9.65 16.54 12.29
N GLU A 67 8.41 16.80 12.71
CA GLU A 67 8.12 17.45 14.01
C GLU A 67 8.14 16.47 15.20
N TYR A 68 8.44 15.19 14.97
CA TYR A 68 8.47 14.14 16.01
C TYR A 68 9.82 13.39 16.10
N LEU A 69 10.84 13.85 15.37
CA LEU A 69 12.24 13.43 15.44
C LEU A 69 13.10 14.65 15.75
#